data_AF-A0A6N6L9C3-F1
#
_entry.id   AF-A0A6N6L9C3-F1
#
_cell.length_a   1.000
_cell.length_b   1.000
_cell.length_c   1.000
_cell.angle_alpha   90.00
_cell.angle_beta   90.00
_cell.angle_gamma   90.00
#
_symmetry.space_group_name_H-M   'P 1'
#
loop_
_entity.id
_entity.type
_entity.pdbx_description
1 polymer ?
#
loop_
_entity_poly.entity_id
_entity_poly.type
_entity_poly.pdbx_seq_one_letter_code
_entity_poly.pdbx_strand_id
1 'polypeptide(L)'
;MQSALDLYIRQRCRERGMSLAALCRQAGISRQTLYDLALNHGKLPSLQTVVAVAGQLGVHPMRLLQLIFDAMPVDRESAGPLAGDRSAFVRDVNFPDGELVLPGQRFVKTWELQNVGVVPWVGRRLVCQDESLTVLFASGEQVELAPNLVPDAPACDVPETGPGDTVQLSMGFTAPSAPATVLSYWKMVNPDGGFSFPGARGVWVKIRVTSLASSAGYATTRSGGPTLR
;
A
#
# COMPACT_ATOMS: atom_id res chain seq x y z
N MET A 1 -0.90 -16.96 19.95
CA MET A 1 -1.02 -17.10 18.47
C MET A 1 0.02 -16.19 17.83
N GLN A 2 0.74 -16.64 16.81
CA GLN A 2 1.69 -15.79 16.07
C GLN A 2 0.91 -14.85 15.15
N SER A 3 1.20 -13.54 15.20
CA SER A 3 0.53 -12.54 14.37
C SER A 3 1.06 -12.57 12.93
N ALA A 4 0.26 -12.08 11.98
CA ALA A 4 0.66 -11.97 10.56
C ALA A 4 1.95 -11.13 10.40
N LEU A 5 2.15 -10.15 11.28
CA LEU A 5 3.37 -9.35 11.36
C LEU A 5 4.60 -10.19 11.79
N ASP A 6 4.49 -11.02 12.83
CA ASP A 6 5.59 -11.87 13.31
C ASP A 6 6.03 -12.87 12.22
N LEU A 7 5.07 -13.48 11.52
CA LEU A 7 5.35 -14.39 10.41
C LEU A 7 6.06 -13.68 9.25
N TYR A 8 5.61 -12.46 8.92
CA TYR A 8 6.20 -11.65 7.85
C TYR A 8 7.64 -11.22 8.18
N ILE A 9 7.89 -10.76 9.39
CA ILE A 9 9.24 -10.36 9.84
C ILE A 9 10.19 -11.56 9.79
N ARG A 10 9.76 -12.73 10.29
CA ARG A 10 10.58 -13.96 10.24
C ARG A 10 10.88 -14.41 8.82
N GLN A 11 9.90 -14.33 7.92
CA GLN A 11 10.10 -14.65 6.52
C GLN A 11 11.16 -13.74 5.89
N ARG A 12 11.05 -12.42 6.07
CA ARG A 12 12.01 -11.45 5.54
C ARG A 12 13.41 -11.60 6.13
N CYS A 13 13.51 -11.94 7.42
CA CYS A 13 14.78 -12.29 8.03
C CYS A 13 15.44 -13.50 7.35
N ARG A 14 14.67 -14.56 7.07
CA ARG A 14 15.19 -15.75 6.35
C ARG A 14 15.65 -15.40 4.93
N GLU A 15 14.85 -14.62 4.19
CA GLU A 15 15.19 -14.19 2.83
C GLU A 15 16.48 -13.34 2.77
N ARG A 16 16.78 -12.61 3.85
CA ARG A 16 18.00 -11.81 3.97
C ARG A 16 19.14 -12.52 4.71
N GLY A 17 19.00 -13.80 5.05
CA GLY A 17 20.02 -14.57 5.77
C GLY A 17 20.35 -14.01 7.16
N MET A 18 19.42 -13.29 7.80
CA MET A 18 19.62 -12.65 9.10
C MET A 18 18.76 -13.30 10.19
N SER A 19 19.25 -13.30 11.43
CA SER A 19 18.46 -13.71 12.59
C SER A 19 17.65 -12.53 13.14
N LEU A 20 16.56 -12.81 13.85
CA LEU A 20 15.80 -11.79 14.60
C LEU A 20 16.69 -11.02 15.59
N ALA A 21 17.68 -11.69 16.18
CA ALA A 21 18.65 -11.05 17.06
C ALA A 21 19.55 -10.05 16.32
N ALA A 22 19.94 -10.36 15.08
CA ALA A 22 20.68 -9.45 14.23
C ALA A 22 19.82 -8.25 13.82
N LEU A 23 18.55 -8.49 13.45
CA LEU A 23 17.56 -7.45 13.16
C LEU A 23 17.46 -6.43 14.30
N CYS A 24 17.22 -6.88 15.54
CA CYS A 24 17.11 -5.98 16.70
C CYS A 24 18.37 -5.15 16.90
N ARG A 25 19.55 -5.78 16.84
CA ARG A 25 20.83 -5.07 16.99
C ARG A 25 21.04 -4.01 15.91
N GLN A 26 20.74 -4.34 14.66
CA GLN A 26 20.93 -3.44 13.51
C GLN A 26 19.89 -2.32 13.46
N ALA A 27 18.67 -2.58 13.93
CA ALA A 27 17.62 -1.56 14.04
C ALA A 27 17.75 -0.70 15.32
N GLY A 28 18.70 -1.01 16.21
CA GLY A 28 18.90 -0.26 17.46
C GLY A 28 17.75 -0.40 18.46
N ILE A 29 17.01 -1.52 18.40
CA ILE A 29 15.84 -1.76 19.25
C ILE A 29 16.01 -2.99 20.13
N SER A 30 15.30 -3.02 21.26
CA SER A 30 15.29 -4.21 22.12
C SER A 30 14.45 -5.34 21.51
N ARG A 31 14.73 -6.59 21.94
CA ARG A 31 13.86 -7.72 21.57
C ARG A 31 12.43 -7.54 22.09
N GLN A 32 12.28 -6.94 23.27
CA GLN A 32 10.97 -6.65 23.85
C GLN A 32 10.18 -5.69 22.95
N THR A 33 10.83 -4.63 22.45
CA THR A 33 10.21 -3.68 21.51
C THR A 33 9.72 -4.35 20.22
N LEU A 34 10.48 -5.33 19.71
CA LEU A 34 10.06 -6.11 18.53
C LEU A 34 8.89 -7.06 18.85
N TYR A 35 8.85 -7.63 20.05
CA TYR A 35 7.72 -8.45 20.50
C TYR A 35 6.46 -7.61 20.75
N ASP A 36 6.60 -6.43 21.37
CA ASP A 36 5.50 -5.51 21.61
C ASP A 36 4.88 -5.03 20.29
N LEU A 37 5.72 -4.81 19.27
CA LEU A 37 5.29 -4.52 17.89
C LEU A 37 4.42 -5.64 17.30
N ALA A 38 4.73 -6.90 17.63
CA ALA A 38 4.06 -8.09 17.09
C ALA A 38 2.84 -8.56 17.90
N LEU A 39 2.78 -8.26 19.20
CA LEU A 39 1.76 -8.72 20.15
C LEU A 39 0.62 -7.72 20.36
N ASN A 40 0.76 -6.46 19.90
CA ASN A 40 -0.28 -5.43 19.89
C ASN A 40 -0.97 -5.21 21.25
N HIS A 41 -0.22 -4.73 22.24
CA HIS A 41 -0.70 -4.39 23.58
C HIS A 41 -1.49 -3.06 23.66
N GLY A 42 -2.16 -2.63 22.58
CA GLY A 42 -2.93 -1.38 22.56
C GLY A 42 -2.09 -0.09 22.51
N LYS A 43 -0.76 -0.18 22.38
CA LYS A 43 0.14 0.98 22.23
C LYS A 43 0.80 0.97 20.86
N LEU A 44 0.61 2.05 20.11
CA LEU A 44 1.24 2.24 18.80
C LEU A 44 2.77 2.32 18.95
N PRO A 45 3.54 1.57 18.15
CA PRO A 45 4.99 1.71 18.14
C PRO A 45 5.39 3.05 17.52
N SER A 46 6.56 3.58 17.92
CA SER A 46 7.05 4.81 17.33
C SER A 46 7.37 4.61 15.84
N LEU A 47 7.10 5.63 15.01
CA LEU A 47 7.46 5.60 13.59
C LEU A 47 8.95 5.35 13.38
N GLN A 48 9.79 5.88 14.27
CA GLN A 48 11.24 5.62 14.27
C GLN A 48 11.56 4.12 14.41
N THR A 49 10.83 3.40 15.27
CA THR A 49 10.97 1.94 15.43
C THR A 49 10.57 1.22 14.14
N VAL A 50 9.44 1.59 13.55
CA VAL A 50 8.94 1.00 12.31
C VAL A 50 9.94 1.20 11.17
N VAL A 51 10.42 2.42 10.98
CA VAL A 51 11.37 2.78 9.92
C VAL A 51 12.70 2.02 10.10
N ALA A 52 13.20 1.95 11.33
CA ALA A 52 14.44 1.22 11.63
C ALA A 52 14.33 -0.27 11.30
N VAL A 53 13.22 -0.92 11.69
CA VAL A 53 12.96 -2.34 11.38
C VAL A 53 12.77 -2.54 9.87
N ALA A 54 12.01 -1.67 9.22
CA ALA A 54 11.74 -1.72 7.78
C ALA A 54 13.02 -1.63 6.94
N GLY A 55 13.92 -0.70 7.28
CA GLY A 55 15.22 -0.55 6.62
C GLY A 55 16.07 -1.82 6.73
N GLN A 56 16.11 -2.45 7.91
CA GLN A 56 16.84 -3.71 8.12
C GLN A 56 16.16 -4.92 7.46
N LEU A 57 14.86 -4.87 7.20
CA LEU A 57 14.16 -5.93 6.45
C LEU A 57 14.14 -5.68 4.94
N GLY A 58 14.62 -4.51 4.48
CA GLY A 58 14.59 -4.12 3.07
C GLY A 58 13.16 -4.10 2.55
N VAL A 59 12.23 -3.66 3.39
CA VAL A 59 10.80 -3.56 3.09
C VAL A 59 10.37 -2.13 3.35
N HIS A 60 9.34 -1.71 2.64
CA HIS A 60 8.77 -0.39 2.85
C HIS A 60 8.16 -0.28 4.26
N PRO A 61 8.38 0.82 5.02
CA PRO A 61 7.81 1.00 6.36
C PRO A 61 6.29 0.86 6.43
N MET A 62 5.56 1.26 5.38
CA MET A 62 4.11 1.07 5.32
C MET A 62 3.69 -0.38 5.34
N ARG A 63 4.53 -1.31 4.85
CA ARG A 63 4.18 -2.72 4.89
C ARG A 63 4.14 -3.26 6.31
N LEU A 64 4.99 -2.76 7.20
CA LEU A 64 4.95 -3.11 8.60
C LEU A 64 3.77 -2.42 9.30
N LEU A 65 3.51 -1.14 9.01
CA LEU A 65 2.37 -0.41 9.59
C LEU A 65 1.01 -1.01 9.21
N GLN A 66 0.81 -1.42 7.96
CA GLN A 66 -0.40 -2.13 7.52
C GLN A 66 -0.63 -3.40 8.35
N LEU A 67 0.41 -4.21 8.53
CA LEU A 67 0.33 -5.44 9.32
C LEU A 67 0.12 -5.19 10.82
N ILE A 68 0.63 -4.07 11.34
CA ILE A 68 0.39 -3.62 12.72
C ILE A 68 -1.08 -3.23 12.87
N PHE A 69 -1.62 -2.42 11.96
CA PHE A 69 -3.02 -1.96 11.99
C PHE A 69 -4.03 -3.07 11.74
N ASP A 70 -3.76 -4.00 10.82
CA ASP A 70 -4.60 -5.18 10.57
C ASP A 70 -4.70 -6.08 11.82
N ALA A 71 -3.67 -6.08 12.67
CA ALA A 71 -3.61 -6.86 13.89
C ALA A 71 -4.12 -6.10 15.12
N MET A 72 -4.46 -4.81 15.01
CA MET A 72 -5.01 -4.05 16.13
C MET A 72 -6.51 -4.35 16.25
N PRO A 73 -7.00 -4.79 17.44
CA PRO A 73 -8.43 -4.83 17.67
C PRO A 73 -8.95 -3.39 17.59
N VAL A 74 -9.79 -3.14 16.60
CA VAL A 74 -10.46 -1.86 16.41
C VAL A 74 -11.59 -1.82 17.45
N ASP A 75 -11.28 -1.46 18.69
CA ASP A 75 -12.29 -0.91 19.61
C ASP A 75 -12.63 0.48 19.07
N ARG A 76 -13.60 0.58 18.15
CA ARG A 76 -14.09 1.87 17.66
C ARG A 76 -15.59 1.96 17.82
N GLU A 77 -15.98 2.75 18.83
CA GLU A 77 -17.23 3.49 18.84
C GLU A 77 -17.31 4.34 17.57
N SER A 78 -17.91 3.78 16.53
CA SER A 78 -18.55 4.50 15.44
C SER A 78 -19.99 4.01 15.43
N ALA A 79 -20.93 4.90 15.11
CA ALA A 79 -22.35 4.54 14.98
C ALA A 79 -22.44 3.19 14.26
N GLY A 80 -23.06 2.21 14.92
CA GLY A 80 -22.93 0.80 14.56
C GLY A 80 -23.18 0.57 13.06
N PRO A 81 -22.57 -0.47 12.46
CA PRO A 81 -22.68 -0.73 11.03
C PRO A 81 -24.13 -0.62 10.58
N LEU A 82 -24.41 0.22 9.57
CA LEU A 82 -25.74 0.33 8.97
C LEU A 82 -26.17 -1.09 8.58
N ALA A 83 -27.21 -1.60 9.25
CA ALA A 83 -27.60 -2.99 9.11
C ALA A 83 -27.94 -3.27 7.63
N GLY A 84 -27.24 -4.22 7.02
CA GLY A 84 -27.43 -4.58 5.61
C GLY A 84 -26.70 -3.69 4.60
N ASP A 85 -25.84 -2.77 5.04
CA ASP A 85 -24.93 -2.01 4.17
C ASP A 85 -23.73 -2.88 3.75
N ARG A 86 -23.59 -3.15 2.45
CA ARG A 86 -22.54 -4.01 1.90
C ARG A 86 -22.04 -3.53 0.54
N SER A 87 -20.77 -3.76 0.26
CA SER A 87 -20.16 -3.57 -1.06
C SER A 87 -19.48 -4.84 -1.53
N ALA A 88 -19.45 -5.01 -2.84
CA ALA A 88 -18.62 -5.99 -3.51
C ALA A 88 -17.71 -5.29 -4.52
N PHE A 89 -16.45 -5.72 -4.57
CA PHE A 89 -15.57 -5.38 -5.67
C PHE A 89 -15.91 -6.27 -6.85
N VAL A 90 -16.20 -5.66 -8.00
CA VAL A 90 -16.50 -6.39 -9.24
C VAL A 90 -15.20 -6.68 -9.98
N ARG A 91 -14.45 -5.62 -10.33
CA ARG A 91 -13.15 -5.73 -11.02
C ARG A 91 -12.39 -4.42 -11.08
N ASP A 92 -11.12 -4.54 -11.44
CA ASP A 92 -10.37 -3.47 -12.05
C ASP A 92 -10.84 -3.30 -13.51
N VAL A 93 -11.38 -2.14 -13.86
CA VAL A 93 -11.79 -1.86 -15.25
C VAL A 93 -10.57 -1.67 -16.13
N ASN A 94 -9.52 -1.06 -15.58
CA ASN A 94 -8.22 -0.88 -16.20
C ASN A 94 -7.09 -0.95 -15.15
N PHE A 95 -5.83 -0.95 -15.61
CA PHE A 95 -4.62 -1.00 -14.77
C PHE A 95 -4.68 -2.07 -13.67
N PRO A 96 -4.80 -3.36 -14.02
CA PRO A 96 -4.80 -4.44 -13.03
C PRO A 96 -3.48 -4.46 -12.24
N ASP A 97 -3.48 -5.16 -11.12
CA ASP A 97 -2.32 -5.22 -10.23
C ASP A 97 -1.04 -5.66 -10.95
N GLY A 98 0.00 -4.83 -10.86
CA GLY A 98 1.32 -5.07 -11.44
C GLY A 98 1.53 -4.48 -12.82
N GLU A 99 0.55 -3.76 -13.37
CA GLU A 99 0.65 -3.05 -14.65
C GLU A 99 1.92 -2.18 -14.69
N LEU A 100 2.58 -2.15 -15.85
CA LEU A 100 3.81 -1.40 -16.06
C LEU A 100 3.49 0.03 -16.47
N VAL A 101 4.15 1.00 -15.84
CA VAL A 101 4.09 2.41 -16.25
C VAL A 101 5.49 3.00 -16.30
N LEU A 102 5.64 4.07 -17.07
CA LEU A 102 6.88 4.82 -17.15
C LEU A 102 7.03 5.78 -15.96
N PRO A 103 8.27 6.14 -15.59
CA PRO A 103 8.51 7.14 -14.57
C PRO A 103 7.84 8.48 -14.90
N GLY A 104 7.16 9.09 -13.94
CA GLY A 104 6.42 10.35 -14.13
C GLY A 104 5.15 10.24 -14.99
N GLN A 105 4.79 9.04 -15.46
CA GLN A 105 3.60 8.86 -16.29
C GLN A 105 2.32 9.15 -15.48
N ARG A 106 1.45 9.98 -16.06
CA ARG A 106 0.08 10.16 -15.58
C ARG A 106 -0.85 9.13 -16.23
N PHE A 107 -1.75 8.55 -15.45
CA PHE A 107 -2.75 7.59 -15.91
C PHE A 107 -4.03 7.69 -15.08
N VAL A 108 -5.13 7.10 -15.57
CA VAL A 108 -6.42 7.08 -14.86
C VAL A 108 -6.79 5.64 -14.53
N LYS A 109 -6.97 5.37 -13.25
CA LYS A 109 -7.45 4.08 -12.74
C LYS A 109 -8.95 4.14 -12.54
N THR A 110 -9.64 3.07 -12.91
CA THR A 110 -11.08 2.88 -12.73
C THR A 110 -11.37 1.54 -12.06
N TRP A 111 -12.12 1.57 -10.97
CA TRP A 111 -12.63 0.40 -10.25
C TRP A 111 -14.13 0.26 -10.46
N GLU A 112 -14.63 -0.97 -10.58
CA GLU A 112 -16.05 -1.26 -10.62
C GLU A 112 -16.48 -1.90 -9.29
N LEU A 113 -17.46 -1.27 -8.64
CA LEU A 113 -18.04 -1.70 -7.36
C LEU A 113 -19.52 -1.97 -7.52
N GLN A 114 -20.07 -2.84 -6.68
CA GLN A 114 -21.50 -3.12 -6.61
C GLN A 114 -22.03 -2.91 -5.20
N ASN A 115 -23.22 -2.32 -5.08
CA ASN A 115 -23.98 -2.30 -3.85
C ASN A 115 -24.71 -3.64 -3.69
N VAL A 116 -24.13 -4.57 -2.92
CA VAL A 116 -24.75 -5.87 -2.58
C VAL A 116 -25.47 -5.84 -1.23
N GLY A 117 -25.70 -4.63 -0.72
CA GLY A 117 -26.48 -4.35 0.47
C GLY A 117 -27.95 -4.12 0.16
N VAL A 118 -28.66 -3.62 1.18
CA VAL A 118 -30.05 -3.15 1.08
C VAL A 118 -30.17 -1.63 1.34
N VAL A 119 -29.05 -0.97 1.62
CA VAL A 119 -28.96 0.46 1.90
C VAL A 119 -28.39 1.18 0.67
N PRO A 120 -29.08 2.18 0.10
CA PRO A 120 -28.53 2.94 -1.02
C PRO A 120 -27.30 3.76 -0.59
N TRP A 121 -26.33 3.89 -1.47
CA TRP A 121 -25.17 4.74 -1.25
C TRP A 121 -25.53 6.17 -1.63
N VAL A 122 -25.53 7.10 -0.67
CA VAL A 122 -25.87 8.51 -0.88
C VAL A 122 -24.84 9.38 -0.16
N GLY A 123 -24.29 10.37 -0.88
CA GLY A 123 -23.31 11.32 -0.33
C GLY A 123 -22.00 10.70 0.14
N ARG A 124 -21.66 9.50 -0.35
CA ARG A 124 -20.42 8.79 0.02
C ARG A 124 -19.24 9.31 -0.79
N ARG A 125 -18.04 9.16 -0.25
CA ARG A 125 -16.79 9.48 -0.94
C ARG A 125 -15.84 8.30 -0.88
N LEU A 126 -15.04 8.14 -1.92
CA LEU A 126 -13.89 7.23 -1.92
C LEU A 126 -12.67 8.06 -1.58
N VAL A 127 -12.04 7.78 -0.44
CA VAL A 127 -10.97 8.61 0.13
C VAL A 127 -9.65 7.84 0.12
N CYS A 128 -8.60 8.50 -0.39
CA CYS A 128 -7.23 8.00 -0.34
C CYS A 128 -6.79 7.84 1.12
N GLN A 129 -6.20 6.69 1.44
CA GLN A 129 -5.68 6.38 2.77
C GLN A 129 -4.15 6.37 2.79
N ASP A 130 -3.52 6.85 1.72
CA ASP A 130 -2.07 6.95 1.66
C ASP A 130 -1.60 8.10 2.55
N GLU A 131 -0.49 7.88 3.26
CA GLU A 131 0.14 8.89 4.09
C GLU A 131 1.55 9.19 3.56
N SER A 132 1.86 10.48 3.39
CA SER A 132 3.20 10.92 2.99
C SER A 132 4.19 10.70 4.15
N LEU A 133 5.07 9.71 4.02
CA LEU A 133 6.14 9.47 4.99
C LEU A 133 7.29 10.44 4.77
N THR A 134 7.25 11.53 5.52
CA THR A 134 8.26 12.59 5.46
C THR A 134 9.09 12.59 6.75
N VAL A 135 10.42 12.63 6.62
CA VAL A 135 11.33 12.88 7.74
C VAL A 135 11.85 14.32 7.68
N LEU A 136 11.69 15.04 8.78
CA LEU A 136 12.32 16.33 9.02
C LEU A 136 13.63 16.10 9.78
N PHE A 137 14.75 16.44 9.17
CA PHE A 137 16.05 16.41 9.82
C PHE A 137 16.22 17.62 10.75
N ALA A 138 17.10 17.49 11.76
CA ALA A 138 17.44 18.59 12.66
C ALA A 138 18.04 19.81 11.91
N SER A 139 18.53 19.61 10.68
CA SER A 139 18.96 20.65 9.74
C SER A 139 17.80 21.44 9.10
N GLY A 140 16.55 21.04 9.32
CA GLY A 140 15.37 21.59 8.64
C GLY A 140 15.11 20.96 7.27
N GLU A 141 15.94 20.02 6.81
CA GLU A 141 15.74 19.32 5.54
C GLU A 141 14.58 18.32 5.64
N GLN A 142 13.70 18.34 4.65
CA GLN A 142 12.55 17.47 4.56
C GLN A 142 12.80 16.43 3.46
N VAL A 143 12.89 15.15 3.82
CA VAL A 143 13.10 14.06 2.86
C VAL A 143 11.89 13.12 2.86
N GLU A 144 11.30 12.93 1.68
CA GLU A 144 10.30 11.90 1.46
C GLU A 144 11.00 10.53 1.44
N LEU A 145 10.64 9.68 2.40
CA LEU A 145 11.33 8.40 2.58
C LEU A 145 10.99 7.37 1.50
N ALA A 146 9.92 7.60 0.74
CA ALA A 146 9.53 6.71 -0.33
C ALA A 146 8.71 7.41 -1.41
N PRO A 147 8.93 7.06 -2.68
CA PRO A 147 8.12 7.57 -3.77
C PRO A 147 6.68 7.06 -3.64
N ASN A 148 5.73 7.98 -3.53
CA ASN A 148 4.30 7.67 -3.53
C ASN A 148 3.71 7.72 -4.94
N LEU A 149 2.63 6.99 -5.13
CA LEU A 149 1.75 7.21 -6.27
C LEU A 149 0.88 8.41 -5.94
N VAL A 150 0.98 9.49 -6.69
CA VAL A 150 0.31 10.75 -6.35
C VAL A 150 -1.06 10.80 -7.03
N PRO A 151 -2.19 10.79 -6.30
CA PRO A 151 -3.49 10.98 -6.91
C PRO A 151 -3.77 12.44 -7.25
N ASP A 152 -4.62 12.67 -8.24
CA ASP A 152 -5.06 14.02 -8.64
C ASP A 152 -5.84 14.74 -7.53
N ALA A 153 -6.49 13.98 -6.65
CA ALA A 153 -7.24 14.48 -5.50
C ALA A 153 -7.18 13.48 -4.33
N PRO A 154 -7.35 13.92 -3.06
CA PRO A 154 -7.37 13.02 -1.91
C PRO A 154 -8.65 12.20 -1.79
N ALA A 155 -9.69 12.53 -2.56
CA ALA A 155 -10.97 11.83 -2.58
C ALA A 155 -11.69 12.03 -3.93
N CYS A 156 -12.62 11.13 -4.26
CA CYS A 156 -13.64 11.35 -5.28
C CYS A 156 -15.04 11.01 -4.75
N ASP A 157 -16.05 11.67 -5.30
CA ASP A 157 -17.44 11.42 -4.94
C ASP A 157 -17.91 10.07 -5.49
N VAL A 158 -18.70 9.36 -4.69
CA VAL A 158 -19.36 8.12 -5.11
C VAL A 158 -20.76 8.50 -5.59
N PRO A 159 -21.08 8.29 -6.88
CA PRO A 159 -22.43 8.48 -7.40
C PRO A 159 -23.46 7.70 -6.58
N GLU A 160 -24.68 8.23 -6.53
CA GLU A 160 -25.77 7.52 -5.86
C GLU A 160 -25.95 6.13 -6.48
N THR A 161 -25.91 5.10 -5.64
CA THR A 161 -25.90 3.70 -6.10
C THR A 161 -26.92 2.90 -5.29
N GLY A 162 -27.98 2.45 -5.96
CA GLY A 162 -29.05 1.66 -5.34
C GLY A 162 -28.63 0.21 -5.05
N PRO A 163 -29.38 -0.52 -4.21
CA PRO A 163 -29.18 -1.96 -4.02
C PRO A 163 -29.21 -2.74 -5.34
N GLY A 164 -28.19 -3.55 -5.59
CA GLY A 164 -28.01 -4.33 -6.81
C GLY A 164 -27.25 -3.59 -7.91
N ASP A 165 -27.17 -2.26 -7.86
CA ASP A 165 -26.52 -1.46 -8.90
C ASP A 165 -25.00 -1.48 -8.80
N THR A 166 -24.34 -1.25 -9.94
CA THR A 166 -22.90 -1.11 -10.08
C THR A 166 -22.50 0.33 -10.35
N VAL A 167 -21.32 0.73 -9.87
CA VAL A 167 -20.73 2.05 -10.10
C VAL A 167 -19.26 1.91 -10.47
N GLN A 168 -18.81 2.75 -11.41
CA GLN A 168 -17.40 2.87 -11.77
C GLN A 168 -16.82 4.15 -11.15
N LEU A 169 -15.77 4.00 -10.36
CA LEU A 169 -15.08 5.09 -9.69
C LEU A 169 -13.72 5.28 -10.32
N SER A 170 -13.38 6.51 -10.71
CA SER A 170 -12.12 6.82 -11.38
C SER A 170 -11.29 7.83 -10.58
N MET A 171 -9.97 7.65 -10.63
CA MET A 171 -8.99 8.57 -10.05
C MET A 171 -7.76 8.64 -10.96
N GLY A 172 -7.29 9.85 -11.26
CA GLY A 172 -6.03 10.06 -11.95
C GLY A 172 -4.85 9.95 -10.99
N PHE A 173 -3.74 9.40 -11.47
CA PHE A 173 -2.52 9.17 -10.71
C PHE A 173 -1.29 9.57 -11.52
N THR A 174 -0.27 10.09 -10.83
CA THR A 174 1.06 10.35 -11.37
C THR A 174 2.07 9.40 -10.74
N ALA A 175 2.73 8.60 -11.58
CA ALA A 175 3.76 7.66 -11.16
C ALA A 175 5.03 8.40 -10.68
N PRO A 176 5.77 7.86 -9.71
CA PRO A 176 7.03 8.45 -9.28
C PRO A 176 8.09 8.46 -10.39
N SER A 177 9.10 9.30 -10.21
CA SER A 177 10.23 9.47 -11.15
C SER A 177 11.28 8.36 -11.08
N ALA A 178 11.26 7.53 -10.03
CA ALA A 178 12.18 6.41 -9.83
C ALA A 178 11.49 5.06 -10.04
N PRO A 179 12.18 4.04 -10.59
CA PRO A 179 11.65 2.69 -10.65
C PRO A 179 11.28 2.15 -9.26
N ALA A 180 10.04 1.69 -9.13
CA ALA A 180 9.48 1.23 -7.87
C ALA A 180 8.21 0.38 -8.11
N THR A 181 7.84 -0.45 -7.15
CA THR A 181 6.46 -0.95 -7.07
C THR A 181 5.72 -0.06 -6.09
N VAL A 182 4.67 0.63 -6.55
CA VAL A 182 3.87 1.53 -5.72
C VAL A 182 2.43 1.05 -5.64
N LEU A 183 1.78 1.35 -4.53
CA LEU A 183 0.40 1.01 -4.24
C LEU A 183 -0.29 2.22 -3.64
N SER A 184 -1.53 2.47 -4.04
CA SER A 184 -2.41 3.47 -3.43
C SER A 184 -3.71 2.80 -2.99
N TYR A 185 -4.11 2.99 -1.72
CA TYR A 185 -5.27 2.35 -1.11
C TYR A 185 -6.40 3.33 -0.81
N TRP A 186 -7.63 2.91 -1.07
CA TRP A 186 -8.81 3.78 -1.09
C TRP A 186 -9.96 3.13 -0.32
N LYS A 187 -10.59 3.91 0.56
CA LYS A 187 -11.68 3.43 1.40
C LYS A 187 -12.89 4.36 1.27
N MET A 188 -14.06 3.75 1.10
CA MET A 188 -15.32 4.49 1.08
C MET A 188 -15.65 4.99 2.49
N VAL A 189 -16.07 6.25 2.57
CA VAL A 189 -16.54 6.91 3.78
C VAL A 189 -17.97 7.40 3.61
N ASN A 190 -18.71 7.39 4.71
CA ASN A 190 -20.04 7.95 4.83
C ASN A 190 -19.96 9.50 4.88
N PRO A 191 -21.10 10.20 4.70
CA PRO A 191 -21.15 11.66 4.80
C PRO A 191 -20.62 12.22 6.14
N ASP A 192 -20.72 11.45 7.23
CA ASP A 192 -20.21 11.79 8.56
C ASP A 192 -18.68 11.61 8.69
N GLY A 193 -18.00 11.13 7.65
CA GLY A 193 -16.57 10.85 7.64
C GLY A 193 -16.18 9.48 8.21
N GLY A 194 -17.13 8.71 8.74
CA GLY A 194 -16.90 7.34 9.21
C GLY A 194 -16.68 6.38 8.04
N PHE A 195 -15.92 5.31 8.25
CA PHE A 195 -15.73 4.30 7.21
C PHE A 195 -17.03 3.57 6.88
N SER A 196 -17.36 3.51 5.59
CA SER A 196 -18.38 2.59 5.10
C SER A 196 -17.82 1.17 5.11
N PHE A 197 -18.66 0.19 5.45
CA PHE A 197 -18.28 -1.24 5.50
C PHE A 197 -17.02 -1.50 6.36
N PRO A 198 -17.04 -1.23 7.67
CA PRO A 198 -15.84 -1.27 8.52
C PRO A 198 -15.13 -2.63 8.54
N GLY A 199 -15.85 -3.74 8.32
CA GLY A 199 -15.26 -5.08 8.21
C GLY A 199 -14.79 -5.48 6.80
N ALA A 200 -15.05 -4.66 5.78
CA ALA A 200 -14.68 -4.95 4.39
C ALA A 200 -13.42 -4.17 3.98
N ARG A 201 -12.60 -4.79 3.12
CA ARG A 201 -11.45 -4.14 2.49
C ARG A 201 -11.90 -3.04 1.53
N GLY A 202 -11.06 -2.03 1.35
CA GLY A 202 -11.17 -1.03 0.30
C GLY A 202 -10.61 -1.53 -1.03
N VAL A 203 -10.49 -0.62 -1.98
CA VAL A 203 -9.89 -0.89 -3.30
C VAL A 203 -8.48 -0.32 -3.35
N TRP A 204 -7.67 -0.81 -4.28
CA TRP A 204 -6.31 -0.30 -4.46
C TRP A 204 -5.92 -0.28 -5.93
N VAL A 205 -4.86 0.46 -6.21
CA VAL A 205 -4.09 0.34 -7.44
C VAL A 205 -2.67 -0.03 -7.08
N LYS A 206 -2.11 -1.02 -7.78
CA LYS A 206 -0.73 -1.44 -7.62
C LYS A 206 -0.05 -1.48 -8.98
N ILE A 207 1.01 -0.71 -9.15
CA ILE A 207 1.73 -0.61 -10.42
C ILE A 207 3.22 -0.84 -10.21
N ARG A 208 3.91 -1.13 -11.31
CA ARG A 208 5.38 -1.17 -11.36
C ARG A 208 5.88 -0.07 -12.29
N VAL A 209 6.62 0.86 -11.71
CA VAL A 209 7.37 1.86 -12.47
C VAL A 209 8.67 1.24 -12.92
N THR A 210 8.90 1.19 -14.23
CA THR A 210 10.11 0.60 -14.82
C THR A 210 10.75 1.54 -15.82
N SER A 211 12.08 1.55 -15.88
CA SER A 211 12.80 2.29 -16.92
C SER A 211 12.91 1.41 -18.17
N LEU A 212 12.89 2.02 -19.36
CA LEU A 212 13.11 1.31 -20.62
C LEU A 212 14.54 0.72 -20.77
N ALA A 213 15.41 0.89 -19.77
CA ALA A 213 16.76 0.36 -19.77
C ALA A 213 16.79 -1.11 -19.30
N SER A 214 16.21 -2.02 -20.10
CA SER A 214 16.60 -3.46 -20.16
C SER A 214 15.87 -4.17 -21.31
N SER A 215 16.06 -3.71 -22.54
CA SER A 215 15.82 -4.53 -23.75
C SER A 215 16.67 -4.08 -24.95
N ALA A 216 17.96 -3.80 -24.71
CA ALA A 216 18.96 -3.70 -25.78
C ALA A 216 20.35 -3.97 -25.18
N GLY A 217 20.80 -5.23 -25.22
CA GLY A 217 22.13 -5.58 -24.70
C GLY A 217 22.54 -7.04 -24.88
N TYR A 218 21.57 -7.96 -25.00
CA TYR A 218 21.85 -9.34 -25.40
C TYR A 218 21.64 -9.52 -26.91
N ALA A 219 22.43 -8.80 -27.71
CA ALA A 219 22.81 -9.27 -29.05
C ALA A 219 24.33 -9.50 -29.01
N THR A 220 24.66 -10.66 -28.44
CA THR A 220 25.90 -11.44 -28.49
C THR A 220 27.09 -10.84 -29.24
N THR A 221 28.15 -10.52 -28.49
CA THR A 221 29.53 -10.54 -28.97
C THR A 221 30.12 -11.94 -28.78
N ARG A 222 30.47 -12.64 -29.88
CA ARG A 222 31.57 -13.64 -29.99
C ARG A 222 31.65 -14.16 -31.46
N SER A 223 32.49 -13.67 -32.36
CA SER A 223 33.96 -13.81 -32.56
C SER A 223 34.45 -15.15 -33.17
N GLY A 224 35.19 -15.06 -34.29
CA GLY A 224 36.16 -16.04 -34.83
C GLY A 224 35.75 -16.62 -36.19
N GLY A 225 36.53 -16.62 -37.28
CA GLY A 225 37.97 -16.51 -37.52
C GLY A 225 38.26 -16.61 -39.04
N PRO A 226 39.48 -17.00 -39.51
CA PRO A 226 40.31 -16.18 -40.41
C PRO A 226 40.34 -16.53 -41.92
N THR A 227 40.88 -15.55 -42.67
CA THR A 227 41.58 -15.48 -43.99
C THR A 227 41.64 -16.71 -44.91
N LEU A 228 41.55 -16.50 -46.23
CA LEU A 228 42.48 -17.08 -47.24
C LEU A 228 42.34 -16.44 -48.63
N ARG A 229 43.49 -15.90 -49.09
CA ARG A 229 44.00 -15.62 -50.46
C ARG A 229 43.25 -14.71 -51.43
#